data_AF-B5EIN1-F1
#
_entry.id   AF-B5EIN1-F1
#
_cell.length_a   1.000
_cell.length_b   1.000
_cell.length_c   1.000
_cell.angle_alpha   90.00
_cell.angle_beta   90.00
_cell.angle_gamma   90.00
#
_symmetry.space_group_name_H-M   'P 1'
#
loop_
_entity.id
_entity.type
_entity.pdbx_description
1 polymer ?
#
loop_
_entity_poly.entity_id
_entity_poly.type
_entity_poly.pdbx_seq_one_letter_code
_entity_poly.pdbx_strand_id
1 'polypeptide(L)' 'MKKAKLTLPQLSAIAVTRVVLGAGLGLLFADRFSPRGRRAAGWGLFMAGVASTIPLVRLVLDKRC' A
#
# COMPACT_ATOMS: atom_id res chain seq x y z
N MET A 1 -19.85 5.36 15.96
CA MET A 1 -18.84 4.64 15.15
C MET A 1 -19.56 3.64 14.24
N LYS A 2 -19.34 3.71 12.91
CA LYS A 2 -20.00 2.80 11.94
C LYS A 2 -19.12 1.58 11.73
N LYS A 3 -19.62 0.38 12.04
CA LYS A 3 -18.91 -0.89 11.82
C LYS A 3 -19.32 -1.46 10.46
N ALA A 4 -18.37 -1.58 9.52
CA ALA A 4 -18.59 -2.29 8.26
C ALA A 4 -18.10 -3.73 8.42
N LYS A 5 -18.99 -4.71 8.23
CA LYS A 5 -18.61 -6.13 8.14
C LYS A 5 -18.06 -6.37 6.75
N LEU A 6 -16.73 -6.41 6.62
CA LEU A 6 -16.05 -6.76 5.38
C LEU A 6 -15.51 -8.20 5.48
N THR A 7 -15.74 -8.99 4.45
CA THR A 7 -15.13 -10.32 4.33
C THR A 7 -13.64 -10.18 3.97
N LEU A 8 -12.82 -11.18 4.32
CA LEU A 8 -11.38 -11.18 4.01
C LEU A 8 -11.08 -10.88 2.52
N PRO A 9 -11.81 -11.44 1.53
CA PRO A 9 -11.58 -11.14 0.12
C PRO A 9 -11.89 -9.69 -0.27
N GLN A 10 -12.94 -9.10 0.31
CA GLN A 10 -13.26 -7.69 0.07
C GLN A 10 -12.17 -6.78 0.65
N LEU A 11 -11.63 -7.12 1.82
CA LEU A 11 -10.55 -6.37 2.44
C LEU A 11 -9.28 -6.42 1.59
N SER A 12 -8.91 -7.60 1.08
CA SER A 12 -7.77 -7.73 0.17
C SER A 12 -7.97 -6.97 -1.14
N ALA A 13 -9.18 -6.98 -1.71
CA ALA A 13 -9.48 -6.25 -2.94
C ALA A 13 -9.31 -4.72 -2.76
N ILE A 14 -9.78 -4.17 -1.64
CA ILE A 14 -9.64 -2.75 -1.29
C ILE A 14 -8.17 -2.40 -1.02
N ALA A 15 -7.46 -3.28 -0.31
CA ALA A 15 -6.05 -3.09 0.00
C ALA A 15 -5.21 -2.99 -1.28
N VAL A 16 -5.43 -3.90 -2.23
CA VAL A 16 -4.70 -3.93 -3.50
C VAL A 16 -4.95 -2.65 -4.30
N THR A 17 -6.20 -2.19 -4.40
CA THR A 17 -6.51 -0.95 -5.14
C THR A 17 -5.82 0.26 -4.54
N ARG A 18 -5.72 0.35 -3.20
CA ARG A 18 -5.00 1.45 -2.53
C ARG A 18 -3.50 1.40 -2.74
N VAL A 19 -2.91 0.21 -2.74
CA VAL A 19 -1.47 0.03 -3.01
C VAL A 19 -1.16 0.45 -4.45
N VAL A 20 -1.96 0.01 -5.42
CA VAL A 20 -1.78 0.37 -6.84
C VAL A 20 -1.94 1.88 -7.06
N LEU A 21 -2.95 2.51 -6.46
CA LEU A 21 -3.14 3.97 -6.52
C LEU A 21 -1.97 4.74 -5.90
N GLY A 22 -1.52 4.34 -4.71
CA GLY A 22 -0.38 4.97 -4.04
C GLY A 22 0.92 4.84 -4.85
N ALA A 23 1.18 3.64 -5.38
CA ALA A 23 2.34 3.38 -6.24
C ALA A 23 2.29 4.20 -7.54
N GLY A 24 1.13 4.26 -8.20
CA GLY A 24 0.93 5.04 -9.42
C GLY A 24 1.14 6.54 -9.21
N LEU A 25 0.57 7.10 -8.13
CA LEU A 25 0.82 8.49 -7.74
C LEU A 25 2.30 8.74 -7.43
N GLY A 26 2.93 7.83 -6.70
CA GLY A 26 4.36 7.91 -6.42
C GLY A 26 5.22 7.93 -7.68
N LEU A 27 4.88 7.11 -8.67
CA LEU A 27 5.55 7.07 -9.96
C LEU A 27 5.36 8.37 -10.75
N LEU A 28 4.15 8.95 -10.71
CA LEU A 28 3.83 10.21 -11.39
C LEU A 28 4.60 11.40 -10.79
N PHE A 29 4.74 11.44 -9.46
CA PHE A 29 5.50 12.47 -8.76
C PHE A 29 7.02 12.26 -8.79
N ALA A 30 7.48 11.04 -9.09
CA ALA A 30 8.90 10.70 -9.13
C ALA A 30 9.65 11.47 -10.23
N ASP A 31 9.01 11.75 -11.36
CA ASP A 31 9.63 12.48 -12.48
C ASP A 31 9.84 13.97 -12.19
N ARG A 32 9.08 14.52 -11.22
CA ARG A 32 9.22 15.92 -10.77
C ARG A 32 10.43 16.16 -9.87
N PHE A 33 11.16 15.11 -9.49
CA PHE A 33 12.32 15.18 -8.60
C PHE A 33 13.64 14.86 -9.34
N SER A 34 14.66 15.70 -9.15
CA SER A 34 16.06 15.48 -9.57
C SER A 34 16.54 14.04 -9.28
N PRO A 35 17.47 13.43 -10.05
CA PRO A 35 17.83 12.01 -9.96
C PRO A 35 18.13 11.46 -8.55
N ARG A 36 18.62 12.30 -7.63
CA ARG A 36 18.79 11.94 -6.20
C ARG A 36 17.46 11.88 -5.43
N GLY A 37 16.55 12.81 -5.69
CA GLY A 37 15.20 12.83 -5.11
C GLY A 37 14.31 11.70 -5.62
N ARG A 38 14.49 11.26 -6.88
CA ARG A 38 13.74 10.13 -7.45
C ARG A 38 14.00 8.82 -6.71
N ARG A 39 15.25 8.57 -6.30
CA ARG A 39 15.63 7.41 -5.48
C ARG A 39 15.03 7.47 -4.09
N ALA A 40 15.10 8.64 -3.43
CA ALA A 40 14.55 8.82 -2.09
C ALA A 40 13.02 8.68 -2.06
N ALA A 41 12.31 9.28 -3.03
CA ALA A 41 10.87 9.16 -3.16
C ALA A 41 10.44 7.72 -3.49
N GLY A 42 11.12 7.07 -4.44
CA GLY A 42 10.86 5.66 -4.77
C GLY A 42 11.07 4.72 -3.59
N TRP A 43 12.15 4.90 -2.82
CA TRP A 43 12.39 4.13 -1.60
C TRP A 43 11.38 4.45 -0.49
N GLY A 44 10.99 5.71 -0.34
CA GLY A 44 9.96 6.12 0.63
C GLY A 44 8.61 5.49 0.35
N LEU A 45 8.16 5.50 -0.92
CA LEU A 45 6.92 4.85 -1.35
C LEU A 45 6.99 3.32 -1.24
N PHE A 46 8.14 2.73 -1.58
CA PHE A 46 8.34 1.29 -1.42
C PHE A 46 8.27 0.87 0.05
N MET A 47 8.98 1.58 0.94
CA MET A 47 8.94 1.33 2.38
C MET A 47 7.56 1.58 2.97
N ALA A 48 6.87 2.66 2.59
CA ALA A 48 5.51 2.92 3.02
C ALA A 48 4.54 1.83 2.55
N GLY A 49 4.66 1.38 1.30
CA GLY A 49 3.87 0.29 0.74
C GLY A 49 4.11 -1.03 1.47
N VAL A 50 5.38 -1.39 1.71
CA VAL A 50 5.76 -2.59 2.46
C VAL A 50 5.28 -2.53 3.91
N ALA A 51 5.49 -1.42 4.60
CA ALA A 51 5.05 -1.21 5.98
C ALA A 51 3.52 -1.27 6.13
N SER A 52 2.77 -0.84 5.10
CA SER A 52 1.30 -0.89 5.10
C SER A 52 0.75 -2.26 4.72
N THR A 53 1.46 -3.01 3.87
CA THR A 53 0.97 -4.28 3.29
C THR A 53 1.30 -5.48 4.17
N ILE A 54 2.50 -5.52 4.76
CA ILE A 54 2.91 -6.62 5.66
C ILE A 54 1.90 -6.87 6.81
N PRO A 55 1.47 -5.85 7.59
CA PRO A 55 0.52 -6.08 8.67
C PRO A 55 -0.87 -6.46 8.16
N LEU A 56 -1.28 -5.95 6.99
CA LEU A 56 -2.54 -6.36 6.37
C LEU A 56 -2.52 -7.83 5.94
N VAL A 57 -1.41 -8.26 5.33
CA VAL A 57 -1.20 -9.65 4.92
C VAL A 57 -1.14 -10.56 6.14
N ARG A 58 -0.43 -10.18 7.22
CA ARG A 58 -0.46 -10.89 8.50
C ARG A 58 -1.87 -10.98 9.08
N LEU A 59 -2.64 -9.89 9.13
CA LEU A 59 -4.02 -9.89 9.63
C LEU A 59 -4.94 -10.81 8.82
N VAL A 60 -4.72 -10.91 7.50
CA VAL A 60 -5.49 -11.80 6.62
C VAL A 60 -5.08 -13.26 6.81
N LEU A 61 -3.78 -13.53 6.94
CA LEU A 61 -3.24 -14.89 7.17
C LEU A 61 -3.50 -15.42 8.58
N ASP A 62 -3.46 -14.56 9.61
CA ASP A 62 -3.71 -14.94 11.00
C ASP A 62 -5.17 -15.37 11.23
N LYS A 63 -6.13 -14.72 10.55
CA LYS A 63 -7.54 -15.17 10.56
C LYS A 63 -7.80 -16.51 9.85
N ARG A 64 -6.76 -17.15 9.28
CA ARG A 64 -6.86 -18.47 8.63
C ARG A 64 -6.36 -19.61 9.53
N CYS A 65 -5.80 -19.32 10.71
CA CYS A 65 -5.49 -20.29 11.76
C CYS A 65 -6.53 -20.23 12.88
#